data_AF-A0AA95DYB8-F1
#
_entry.id   AF-A0AA95DYB8-F1
#
_cell.length_a   1.000
_cell.length_b   1.000
_cell.length_c   1.000
_cell.angle_alpha   90.00
_cell.angle_beta   90.00
_cell.angle_gamma   90.00
#
_symmetry.space_group_name_H-M   'P 1'
#
loop_
_entity.id
_entity.type
_entity.pdbx_description
1 polymer ?
#
loop_
_entity_poly.entity_id
_entity_poly.type
_entity_poly.pdbx_seq_one_letter_code
_entity_poly.pdbx_strand_id
1 'polypeptide(L)'
;MTISKEQIASMFIGWKRLFGSKMNDDDWQQDTLQVWFIALNDLGMSQDEFTLAKRKSLGLQWACTAPADFLALARQEAKSKYPDSAAMFKMACEQSGMDAKLRKPYPHGVVYETARRIGSHDLQKADDKFFSTWDRTYQAVIAEHEQGADFTIPKSNRVEHKHFAADDNVAKDHLAKIKAMLAGKVGA
;
A
#
# COMPACT_ATOMS: atom_id res chain seq x y z
N MET A 1 -6.42 19.63 -13.15
CA MET A 1 -5.96 20.45 -14.30
C MET A 1 -5.37 19.51 -15.33
N THR A 2 -5.69 19.71 -16.61
CA THR A 2 -5.22 18.90 -17.74
C THR A 2 -3.89 19.43 -18.28
N ILE A 3 -3.08 18.53 -18.85
CA ILE A 3 -1.77 18.88 -19.42
C ILE A 3 -1.98 19.69 -20.70
N SER A 4 -1.19 20.75 -20.91
CA SER A 4 -1.28 21.61 -22.10
C SER A 4 -0.38 21.13 -23.25
N LYS A 5 -0.69 21.54 -24.49
CA LYS A 5 0.14 21.24 -25.67
C LYS A 5 1.53 21.86 -25.56
N GLU A 6 1.64 23.05 -24.96
CA GLU A 6 2.91 23.74 -24.73
C GLU A 6 3.83 22.94 -23.79
N GLN A 7 3.25 22.27 -22.79
CA GLN A 7 4.01 21.45 -21.87
C GLN A 7 4.62 20.23 -22.56
N ILE A 8 3.85 19.59 -23.44
CA ILE A 8 4.32 18.45 -24.26
C ILE A 8 5.38 18.93 -25.24
N ALA A 9 5.17 20.05 -25.94
CA ALA A 9 6.18 20.64 -26.83
C ALA A 9 7.50 20.93 -26.07
N SER A 10 7.42 21.50 -24.87
CA SER A 10 8.59 21.73 -24.01
C SER A 10 9.32 20.45 -23.62
N MET A 11 8.60 19.35 -23.39
CA MET A 11 9.21 18.04 -23.12
C MET A 11 9.98 17.53 -24.34
N PHE A 12 9.37 17.54 -25.53
CA PHE A 12 10.01 17.11 -26.77
C PHE A 12 11.23 17.97 -27.13
N ILE A 13 11.20 19.28 -26.89
CA ILE A 13 12.38 20.15 -27.04
C ILE A 13 13.52 19.71 -26.09
N GLY A 14 13.19 19.34 -24.85
CA GLY A 14 14.15 18.82 -23.89
C GLY A 14 14.78 17.50 -24.35
N TRP A 15 13.95 16.59 -24.87
CA TRP A 15 14.41 15.32 -25.45
C TRP A 15 15.27 15.52 -26.69
N LYS A 16 14.91 16.44 -27.61
CA LYS A 16 15.75 16.74 -28.78
C LYS A 16 17.14 17.23 -28.38
N ARG A 17 17.26 17.97 -27.28
CA ARG A 17 18.56 18.45 -26.78
C ARG A 17 19.41 17.33 -26.19
N LEU A 18 18.79 16.35 -25.52
CA LEU A 18 19.51 15.27 -24.82
C LEU A 18 19.73 14.02 -25.67
N PHE A 19 18.76 13.71 -26.54
CA PHE A 19 18.69 12.52 -27.35
C PHE A 19 18.75 12.84 -28.85
N GLY A 20 19.21 14.03 -29.23
CA GLY A 20 19.16 14.51 -30.61
C GLY A 20 19.88 13.61 -31.63
N SER A 21 20.90 12.84 -31.22
CA SER A 21 21.54 11.84 -32.08
C SER A 21 20.74 10.54 -32.24
N LYS A 22 19.65 10.39 -31.49
CA LYS A 22 18.81 9.18 -31.36
C LYS A 22 17.34 9.42 -31.70
N MET A 23 16.96 10.65 -32.05
CA MET A 23 15.60 11.03 -32.46
C MET A 23 15.64 11.56 -33.88
N ASN A 24 14.76 11.05 -34.74
CA ASN A 24 14.55 11.57 -36.08
C ASN A 24 13.65 12.81 -36.05
N ASP A 25 13.67 13.61 -37.11
CA ASP A 25 12.83 14.82 -37.18
C ASP A 25 11.33 14.51 -37.18
N ASP A 26 10.93 13.31 -37.62
CA ASP A 26 9.54 12.84 -37.61
C ASP A 26 9.04 12.45 -36.21
N ASP A 27 9.94 12.09 -35.28
CA ASP A 27 9.59 11.58 -33.95
C ASP A 27 9.02 12.67 -33.01
N TRP A 28 8.97 13.92 -33.44
CA TRP A 28 8.53 15.06 -32.61
C TRP A 28 7.78 16.15 -33.40
N GLN A 29 7.25 15.81 -34.57
CA GLN A 29 6.39 16.72 -35.35
C GLN A 29 5.07 17.03 -34.65
N GLN A 30 4.34 18.03 -35.17
CA GLN A 30 3.06 18.47 -34.61
C GLN A 30 2.04 17.35 -34.43
N ASP A 31 1.99 16.39 -35.36
CA ASP A 31 1.07 15.25 -35.27
C ASP A 31 1.42 14.35 -34.07
N THR A 32 2.71 14.08 -33.86
CA THR A 32 3.19 13.32 -32.69
C THR A 32 2.88 14.06 -31.38
N LEU A 33 3.08 15.39 -31.34
CA LEU A 33 2.69 16.20 -30.18
C LEU A 33 1.19 16.09 -29.89
N GLN A 34 0.36 16.07 -30.92
CA GLN A 34 -1.09 15.97 -30.79
C GLN A 34 -1.53 14.57 -30.32
N VAL A 35 -0.92 13.50 -30.85
CA VAL A 35 -1.17 12.13 -30.39
C VAL A 35 -0.81 11.97 -28.91
N TRP A 36 0.36 12.49 -28.50
CA TRP A 36 0.79 12.45 -27.10
C TRP A 36 -0.13 13.28 -26.20
N PHE A 37 -0.59 14.43 -26.66
CA PHE A 37 -1.55 15.26 -25.92
C PHE A 37 -2.87 14.54 -25.66
N ILE A 38 -3.44 13.93 -26.69
CA ILE A 38 -4.69 13.17 -26.55
C ILE A 38 -4.46 11.98 -25.61
N ALA A 39 -3.45 11.16 -25.89
CA ALA A 39 -3.18 9.96 -25.13
C ALA A 39 -2.90 10.23 -23.63
N LEU A 40 -2.09 11.24 -23.29
CA LEU A 40 -1.77 11.53 -21.89
C LEU A 40 -2.98 12.08 -21.11
N ASN A 41 -3.85 12.87 -21.77
CA ASN A 41 -5.08 13.34 -21.15
C ASN A 41 -6.11 12.21 -21.01
N ASP A 42 -6.26 11.34 -22.00
CA ASP A 42 -7.14 10.15 -21.95
C ASP A 42 -6.69 9.16 -20.86
N LEU A 43 -5.37 9.04 -20.64
CA LEU A 43 -4.78 8.25 -19.56
C LEU A 43 -4.92 8.92 -18.17
N GLY A 44 -5.56 10.09 -18.11
CA GLY A 44 -5.83 10.82 -16.87
C GLY A 44 -4.57 11.33 -16.17
N MET A 45 -3.51 11.66 -16.92
CA MET A 45 -2.26 12.13 -16.34
C MET A 45 -2.44 13.52 -15.71
N SER A 46 -1.98 13.67 -14.46
CA SER A 46 -2.00 14.95 -13.75
C SER A 46 -0.79 15.84 -14.07
N GLN A 47 -0.88 17.13 -13.73
CA GLN A 47 0.22 18.10 -13.87
C GLN A 47 1.47 17.69 -13.09
N ASP A 48 1.28 17.15 -11.89
CA ASP A 48 2.37 16.72 -11.00
C ASP A 48 3.03 15.44 -11.53
N GLU A 49 2.22 14.50 -12.02
CA GLU A 49 2.71 13.31 -12.72
C GLU A 49 3.52 13.72 -13.95
N PHE A 50 3.04 14.68 -14.74
CA PHE A 50 3.75 15.16 -15.92
C PHE A 50 5.11 15.76 -15.57
N THR A 51 5.16 16.60 -14.54
CA THR A 51 6.41 17.24 -14.09
C THR A 51 7.42 16.20 -13.59
N LEU A 52 6.94 15.18 -12.85
CA LEU A 52 7.77 14.09 -12.35
C LEU A 52 8.29 13.20 -13.48
N ALA A 53 7.41 12.75 -14.38
CA ALA A 53 7.77 11.95 -15.55
C ALA A 53 8.77 12.70 -16.45
N LYS A 54 8.53 14.00 -16.68
CA LYS A 54 9.46 14.85 -17.44
C LYS A 54 10.84 14.82 -16.80
N ARG A 55 10.96 15.11 -15.50
CA ARG A 55 12.26 15.10 -14.79
C ARG A 55 12.97 13.76 -14.92
N LYS A 56 12.26 12.64 -14.74
CA LYS A 56 12.82 11.29 -14.84
C LYS A 56 13.25 10.91 -16.25
N SER A 57 12.44 11.28 -17.24
CA SER A 57 12.73 10.98 -18.65
C SER A 57 14.05 11.58 -19.13
N LEU A 58 14.50 12.70 -18.55
CA LEU A 58 15.81 13.31 -18.87
C LEU A 58 17.01 12.47 -18.41
N GLY A 59 16.82 11.56 -17.44
CA GLY A 59 17.85 10.66 -16.95
C GLY A 59 17.90 9.30 -17.65
N LEU A 60 17.01 9.04 -18.61
CA LEU A 60 16.99 7.79 -19.36
C LEU A 60 18.10 7.75 -20.41
N GLN A 61 18.49 6.55 -20.84
CA GLN A 61 19.42 6.38 -21.96
C GLN A 61 18.76 6.68 -23.32
N TRP A 62 17.43 6.64 -23.39
CA TRP A 62 16.61 6.77 -24.60
C TRP A 62 15.32 7.52 -24.24
N ALA A 63 14.77 8.28 -25.19
CA ALA A 63 13.45 8.89 -25.03
C ALA A 63 12.36 7.82 -24.91
N CYS A 64 11.25 8.12 -24.24
CA CYS A 64 10.10 7.22 -24.22
C CYS A 64 9.48 7.16 -25.61
N THR A 65 9.20 5.95 -26.09
CA THR A 65 8.58 5.71 -27.40
C THR A 65 7.06 5.75 -27.34
N ALA A 66 6.45 5.53 -26.17
CA ALA A 66 5.00 5.56 -25.98
C ALA A 66 4.58 6.49 -24.82
N PRO A 67 3.41 7.15 -24.93
CA PRO A 67 2.83 7.94 -23.84
C PRO A 67 2.61 7.14 -22.54
N ALA A 68 2.26 5.85 -22.66
CA ALA A 68 2.06 4.96 -21.52
C ALA A 68 3.36 4.71 -20.74
N ASP A 69 4.50 4.55 -21.43
CA ASP A 69 5.81 4.37 -20.79
C ASP A 69 6.23 5.65 -20.07
N PHE A 70 5.93 6.81 -20.66
CA PHE A 70 6.18 8.09 -20.03
C PHE A 70 5.37 8.26 -18.74
N LEU A 71 4.09 7.89 -18.75
CA LEU A 71 3.25 7.87 -17.57
C LEU A 71 3.76 6.90 -16.50
N ALA A 72 4.26 5.75 -16.94
CA ALA A 72 4.85 4.75 -16.05
C ALA A 72 6.06 5.29 -15.28
N LEU A 73 6.83 6.26 -15.80
CA LEU A 73 7.94 6.88 -15.06
C LEU A 73 7.47 7.65 -13.82
N ALA A 74 6.34 8.36 -13.92
CA ALA A 74 5.74 9.03 -12.77
C ALA A 74 5.15 8.01 -11.79
N ARG A 75 4.47 6.99 -12.31
CA ARG A 75 3.75 5.99 -11.50
C ARG A 75 4.64 4.84 -10.96
N GLN A 76 5.86 4.67 -11.45
CA GLN A 76 6.82 3.68 -10.94
C GLN A 76 7.21 3.95 -9.48
N GLU A 77 7.24 5.23 -9.05
CA GLU A 77 7.43 5.57 -7.64
C GLU A 77 6.14 5.43 -6.82
N ALA A 78 4.95 5.56 -7.42
CA ALA A 78 3.70 5.22 -6.74
C ALA A 78 3.67 3.71 -6.38
N LYS A 79 4.27 2.85 -7.21
CA LYS A 79 4.53 1.43 -6.89
C LYS A 79 5.60 1.22 -5.81
N SER A 80 6.41 2.23 -5.48
CA SER A 80 7.44 2.15 -4.43
C SER A 80 6.98 2.78 -3.11
N LYS A 81 5.95 3.63 -3.12
CA LYS A 81 5.43 4.31 -1.91
C LYS A 81 4.49 3.41 -1.12
N TYR A 82 3.70 2.59 -1.81
CA TYR A 82 2.75 1.67 -1.19
C TYR A 82 3.03 0.24 -1.64
N PRO A 83 2.97 -0.75 -0.72
CA PRO A 83 3.13 -2.15 -1.07
C PRO A 83 2.12 -2.61 -2.13
N ASP A 84 2.47 -3.67 -2.88
CA ASP A 84 1.60 -4.26 -3.90
C ASP A 84 0.26 -4.74 -3.31
N SER A 85 -0.85 -4.27 -3.88
CA SER A 85 -2.22 -4.52 -3.38
C SER A 85 -2.55 -6.02 -3.32
N ALA A 86 -2.15 -6.80 -4.35
CA ALA A 86 -2.43 -8.23 -4.43
C ALA A 86 -1.61 -9.04 -3.41
N ALA A 87 -0.34 -8.70 -3.24
CA ALA A 87 0.50 -9.27 -2.19
C ALA A 87 -0.04 -8.95 -0.79
N MET A 88 -0.52 -7.71 -0.57
CA MET A 88 -1.08 -7.29 0.71
C MET A 88 -2.43 -7.93 1.01
N PHE A 89 -3.28 -8.14 0.00
CA PHE A 89 -4.52 -8.89 0.14
C PHE A 89 -4.26 -10.32 0.62
N LYS A 90 -3.34 -11.05 -0.05
CA LYS A 90 -2.97 -12.41 0.36
C LYS A 90 -2.44 -12.44 1.79
N MET A 91 -1.54 -11.53 2.14
CA MET A 91 -1.04 -11.41 3.51
C MET A 91 -2.17 -11.11 4.52
N ALA A 92 -3.13 -10.25 4.18
CA ALA A 92 -4.25 -9.91 5.05
C ALA A 92 -5.22 -11.10 5.24
N CYS A 93 -5.48 -11.88 4.19
CA CYS A 93 -6.28 -13.09 4.26
C CYS A 93 -5.57 -14.19 5.09
N GLU A 94 -4.28 -14.44 4.84
CA GLU A 94 -3.48 -15.42 5.57
C GLU A 94 -3.38 -15.12 7.07
N GLN A 95 -3.27 -13.83 7.43
CA GLN A 95 -3.23 -13.40 8.83
C GLN A 95 -4.62 -13.37 9.48
N SER A 96 -5.69 -13.30 8.70
CA SER A 96 -7.07 -13.31 9.18
C SER A 96 -7.47 -14.73 9.58
N GLY A 97 -7.23 -15.05 10.85
CA GLY A 97 -7.43 -16.38 11.42
C GLY A 97 -6.29 -16.82 12.33
N MET A 98 -5.14 -16.15 12.25
CA MET A 98 -4.02 -16.38 13.16
C MET A 98 -4.24 -15.68 14.51
N ASP A 99 -3.80 -16.34 15.58
CA ASP A 99 -3.75 -15.78 16.92
C ASP A 99 -2.92 -14.48 16.90
N ALA A 100 -3.34 -13.45 17.65
CA ALA A 100 -2.75 -12.13 17.64
C ALA A 100 -1.24 -12.15 17.99
N LYS A 101 -0.78 -13.19 18.69
CA LYS A 101 0.62 -13.43 19.03
C LYS A 101 1.49 -13.91 17.86
N LEU A 102 0.89 -14.47 16.81
CA LEU A 102 1.57 -15.04 15.64
C LEU A 102 1.46 -14.15 14.39
N ARG A 103 0.61 -13.12 14.43
CA ARG A 103 0.45 -12.18 13.32
C ARG A 103 1.72 -11.37 13.11
N LYS A 104 2.17 -11.31 11.86
CA LYS A 104 3.25 -10.40 11.47
C LYS A 104 2.70 -8.97 11.39
N PRO A 105 3.45 -7.96 11.82
CA PRO A 105 3.03 -6.58 11.66
C PRO A 105 2.87 -6.26 10.16
N TYR A 106 1.82 -5.51 9.81
CA TYR A 106 1.64 -5.06 8.44
C TYR A 106 2.80 -4.13 8.02
N PRO A 107 3.25 -4.21 6.77
CA PRO A 107 4.41 -3.45 6.30
C PRO A 107 4.14 -1.94 6.14
N HIS A 108 2.87 -1.53 6.05
CA HIS A 108 2.49 -0.13 5.87
C HIS A 108 1.17 0.21 6.57
N GLY A 109 1.02 1.44 7.07
CA GLY A 109 -0.17 1.91 7.78
C GLY A 109 -1.45 1.84 6.96
N VAL A 110 -1.36 2.16 5.66
CA VAL A 110 -2.42 1.98 4.65
C VAL A 110 -2.93 0.54 4.61
N VAL A 111 -2.05 -0.47 4.71
CA VAL A 111 -2.45 -1.89 4.67
C VAL A 111 -3.22 -2.26 5.94
N TYR A 112 -2.74 -1.78 7.09
CA TYR A 112 -3.43 -1.97 8.37
C TYR A 112 -4.83 -1.33 8.37
N GLU A 113 -4.94 -0.08 7.92
CA GLU A 113 -6.21 0.63 7.88
C GLU A 113 -7.18 0.01 6.86
N THR A 114 -6.69 -0.44 5.71
CA THR A 114 -7.50 -1.18 4.72
C THR A 114 -8.04 -2.48 5.33
N ALA A 115 -7.19 -3.26 5.99
CA ALA A 115 -7.61 -4.49 6.67
C ALA A 115 -8.60 -4.22 7.81
N ARG A 116 -8.42 -3.11 8.53
CA ARG A 116 -9.32 -2.67 9.60
C ARG A 116 -10.71 -2.28 9.07
N ARG A 117 -10.77 -1.56 7.95
CA ARG A 117 -12.04 -1.12 7.32
C ARG A 117 -12.84 -2.27 6.74
N ILE A 118 -12.16 -3.27 6.18
CA ILE A 118 -12.81 -4.48 5.67
C ILE A 118 -13.20 -5.40 6.83
N GLY A 119 -12.37 -5.48 7.86
CA GLY A 119 -12.65 -6.30 9.04
C GLY A 119 -12.10 -7.73 8.90
N SER A 120 -11.65 -8.28 10.02
CA SER A 120 -10.98 -9.58 10.06
C SER A 120 -11.91 -10.75 9.74
N HIS A 121 -13.22 -10.59 9.98
CA HIS A 121 -14.21 -11.63 9.69
C HIS A 121 -14.43 -11.80 8.19
N ASP A 122 -14.50 -10.69 7.45
CA ASP A 122 -14.73 -10.70 6.02
C ASP A 122 -13.46 -11.13 5.27
N LEU A 123 -12.28 -10.72 5.75
CA LEU A 123 -10.99 -11.19 5.22
C LEU A 123 -10.75 -12.70 5.44
N GLN A 124 -11.27 -13.28 6.51
CA GLN A 124 -11.15 -14.72 6.76
C GLN A 124 -12.00 -15.54 5.76
N LYS A 125 -13.08 -14.96 5.24
CA LYS A 125 -13.99 -15.59 4.26
C LYS A 125 -13.71 -15.15 2.82
N ALA A 126 -12.72 -14.28 2.63
CA ALA A 126 -12.45 -13.66 1.35
C ALA A 126 -11.91 -14.68 0.34
N ASP A 127 -12.50 -14.69 -0.85
CA ASP A 127 -12.04 -15.40 -2.03
C ASP A 127 -11.43 -14.42 -3.05
N ASP A 128 -10.96 -14.93 -4.19
CA ASP A 128 -10.37 -14.10 -5.24
C ASP A 128 -11.36 -13.05 -5.81
N LYS A 129 -12.67 -13.25 -5.66
CA LYS A 129 -13.69 -12.27 -6.08
C LYS A 129 -13.72 -11.06 -5.13
N PHE A 130 -13.38 -11.29 -3.86
CA PHE A 130 -13.27 -10.25 -2.84
C PHE A 130 -12.09 -9.30 -3.07
N PHE A 131 -11.10 -9.69 -3.88
CA PHE A 131 -9.96 -8.84 -4.24
C PHE A 131 -10.39 -7.50 -4.83
N SER A 132 -11.46 -7.47 -5.64
CA SER A 132 -12.00 -6.22 -6.20
C SER A 132 -12.45 -5.22 -5.12
N THR A 133 -13.00 -5.73 -4.01
CA THR A 133 -13.45 -4.92 -2.87
C THR A 133 -12.26 -4.48 -2.02
N TRP A 134 -11.27 -5.36 -1.85
CA TRP A 134 -10.00 -5.02 -1.23
C TRP A 134 -9.31 -3.89 -1.98
N ASP A 135 -9.09 -4.06 -3.28
CA ASP A 135 -8.31 -3.13 -4.09
C ASP A 135 -8.97 -1.74 -4.14
N ARG A 136 -10.31 -1.69 -4.28
CA ARG A 136 -11.05 -0.42 -4.19
C ARG A 136 -10.84 0.29 -2.84
N THR A 137 -10.89 -0.46 -1.74
CA THR A 137 -10.68 0.11 -0.40
C THR A 137 -9.22 0.55 -0.22
N TYR A 138 -8.28 -0.24 -0.72
CA TYR A 138 -6.85 0.05 -0.68
C TYR A 138 -6.51 1.35 -1.41
N GLN A 139 -7.04 1.54 -2.63
CA GLN A 139 -6.86 2.79 -3.39
C GLN A 139 -7.48 4.00 -2.68
N ALA A 140 -8.63 3.84 -2.02
CA ALA A 140 -9.25 4.92 -1.24
C ALA A 140 -8.38 5.33 -0.04
N VAL A 141 -7.83 4.35 0.70
CA VAL A 141 -6.93 4.61 1.84
C VAL A 141 -5.61 5.22 1.37
N ILE A 142 -5.08 4.83 0.21
CA ILE A 142 -3.93 5.50 -0.41
C ILE A 142 -4.25 6.97 -0.68
N ALA A 143 -5.39 7.27 -1.30
CA ALA A 143 -5.79 8.64 -1.60
C ALA A 143 -5.94 9.50 -0.32
N GLU A 144 -6.49 8.94 0.75
CA GLU A 144 -6.57 9.61 2.05
C GLU A 144 -5.19 9.84 2.68
N HIS A 145 -4.29 8.87 2.60
CA HIS A 145 -2.92 9.02 3.07
C HIS A 145 -2.16 10.10 2.27
N GLU A 146 -2.42 10.20 0.97
CA GLU A 146 -1.86 11.27 0.12
C GLU A 146 -2.44 12.65 0.42
N GLN A 147 -3.67 12.72 0.93
CA GLN A 147 -4.29 13.95 1.44
C GLN A 147 -3.81 14.35 2.84
N GLY A 148 -2.89 13.57 3.44
CA GLY A 148 -2.26 13.86 4.72
C GLY A 148 -2.86 13.11 5.92
N ALA A 149 -3.72 12.11 5.69
CA ALA A 149 -4.14 11.21 6.76
C ALA A 149 -2.97 10.36 7.23
N ASP A 150 -2.68 10.36 8.54
CA ASP A 150 -1.64 9.52 9.13
C ASP A 150 -2.28 8.24 9.70
N PHE A 151 -1.86 7.09 9.17
CA PHE A 151 -2.34 5.78 9.60
C PHE A 151 -1.30 5.10 10.47
N THR A 152 -1.43 5.28 11.79
CA THR A 152 -0.52 4.69 12.75
C THR A 152 -0.90 3.23 13.01
N ILE A 153 0.04 2.30 12.75
CA ILE A 153 -0.10 0.92 13.19
C ILE A 153 0.04 0.91 14.72
N PRO A 154 -0.97 0.48 15.50
CA PRO A 154 -0.85 0.45 16.94
C PRO A 154 0.30 -0.48 17.32
N LYS A 155 1.34 0.07 17.97
CA LYS A 155 2.31 -0.76 18.67
C LYS A 155 1.55 -1.47 19.78
N SER A 156 1.58 -2.81 19.77
CA SER A 156 1.04 -3.61 20.86
C SER A 156 1.83 -3.30 22.13
N ASN A 157 1.39 -2.29 22.89
CA ASN A 157 1.83 -2.09 24.26
C ASN A 157 1.26 -3.26 25.06
N ARG A 158 2.05 -4.32 25.21
CA ARG A 158 1.77 -5.33 26.22
C ARG A 158 1.70 -4.58 27.55
N VAL A 159 0.54 -4.59 28.19
CA VAL A 159 0.48 -4.26 29.62
C VAL A 159 1.33 -5.34 30.28
N GLU A 160 2.50 -4.96 30.82
CA GLU A 160 3.26 -5.84 31.68
C GLU A 160 2.36 -6.19 32.87
N HIS A 161 1.77 -7.38 32.84
CA HIS A 161 1.15 -7.94 34.02
C HIS A 161 2.26 -8.20 35.03
N LYS A 162 2.46 -7.24 35.95
CA LYS A 162 3.25 -7.48 37.15
C LYS A 162 2.57 -8.62 37.90
N HIS A 163 3.15 -9.81 37.82
CA HIS A 163 2.79 -10.92 38.69
C HIS A 163 3.24 -10.55 40.10
N PHE A 164 2.34 -9.96 40.88
CA PHE A 164 2.51 -9.93 42.33
C PHE A 164 2.28 -11.35 42.84
N ALA A 165 3.26 -11.91 43.55
CA ALA A 165 3.05 -13.16 44.26
C ALA A 165 1.82 -12.98 45.17
N ALA A 166 0.88 -13.92 45.12
CA ALA A 166 -0.26 -13.90 46.02
C ALA A 166 0.24 -13.89 47.47
N ASP A 167 -0.41 -13.13 48.34
CA ASP A 167 -0.15 -13.15 49.78
C ASP A 167 -0.17 -14.60 50.29
N ASP A 168 0.77 -14.94 51.16
CA ASP A 168 1.04 -16.29 51.64
C ASP A 168 -0.23 -16.94 52.25
N ASN A 169 -1.13 -16.14 52.80
CA ASN A 169 -2.43 -16.61 53.31
C ASN A 169 -3.41 -16.99 52.20
N VAL A 170 -3.43 -16.24 51.10
CA VAL A 170 -4.27 -16.50 49.93
C VAL A 170 -3.76 -17.75 49.20
N ALA A 171 -2.45 -17.91 49.08
CA ALA A 171 -1.84 -19.11 48.53
C ALA A 171 -2.19 -20.37 49.34
N LYS A 172 -2.17 -20.28 50.68
CA LYS A 172 -2.57 -21.38 51.58
C LYS A 172 -4.06 -21.70 51.47
N ASP A 173 -4.94 -20.71 51.36
CA ASP A 173 -6.39 -20.94 51.17
C ASP A 173 -6.70 -21.62 49.82
N HIS A 174 -6.03 -21.20 48.75
CA HIS A 174 -6.16 -21.87 47.44
C HIS A 174 -5.63 -23.30 47.47
N LEU A 175 -4.48 -23.54 48.12
CA LEU A 175 -3.95 -24.89 48.31
C LEU A 175 -4.88 -25.78 49.14
N ALA A 176 -5.50 -25.24 50.19
CA ALA A 176 -6.47 -25.96 51.01
C ALA A 176 -7.72 -26.36 50.20
N LYS A 177 -8.25 -25.46 49.36
CA LYS A 177 -9.39 -25.75 48.46
C LYS A 177 -9.05 -26.80 47.41
N ILE A 178 -7.86 -26.74 46.81
CA ILE A 178 -7.40 -27.76 45.85
C ILE A 178 -7.25 -29.12 46.53
N LYS A 179 -6.66 -29.17 47.72
CA LYS A 179 -6.54 -30.42 48.51
C LYS A 179 -7.91 -30.98 48.88
N ALA A 180 -8.86 -30.14 49.28
CA ALA A 180 -10.23 -30.58 49.60
C ALA A 180 -10.95 -31.16 48.37
N MET A 181 -10.79 -30.54 47.19
CA MET A 181 -11.37 -31.05 45.94
C MET A 181 -10.76 -32.38 45.49
N LEU A 182 -9.47 -32.60 45.74
CA LEU A 182 -8.79 -33.87 45.45
C LEU A 182 -9.16 -34.96 46.45
N ALA A 183 -9.30 -34.61 47.73
CA ALA A 183 -9.73 -35.54 48.78
C ALA A 183 -11.19 -35.99 48.62
N GLY A 184 -12.07 -35.11 48.13
CA GLY A 184 -13.47 -35.43 47.84
C GLY A 184 -13.69 -36.37 46.64
N LYS A 185 -12.63 -36.74 45.90
CA LYS A 185 -12.71 -37.60 44.71
C LYS A 185 -12.31 -39.07 44.94
N VAL A 186 -12.00 -39.46 46.18
CA VAL A 186 -11.55 -40.84 46.53
C VAL A 186 -12.67 -41.68 47.17
N GLY A 187 -13.90 -41.17 47.25
CA GLY A 187 -15.07 -41.92 47.72
C GLY A 187 -16.12 -42.08 46.63
N ALA A 188 -15.86 -42.93 45.65
CA ALA A 188 -16.86 -43.52 44.77
C ALA A 188 -16.59 -45.03 44.69
#